data_AF-A0A060N3W9-F1
#
_entry.id   AF-A0A060N3W9-F1
#
_cell.length_a   1.000
_cell.length_b   1.000
_cell.length_c   1.000
_cell.angle_alpha   90.00
_cell.angle_beta   90.00
_cell.angle_gamma   90.00
#
_symmetry.space_group_name_H-M   'P 1'
#
loop_
_entity.id
_entity.type
_entity.pdbx_description
1 polymer ?
#
loop_
_entity_poly.entity_id
_entity_poly.type
_entity_poly.pdbx_seq_one_letter_code
_entity_poly.pdbx_strand_id
1 'polypeptide(L)'
;MEDKERILTHIFSTFYPRYLLCMDNRMDLIKNLSEINVGDLVLAVTSGIHEFTIGYVVDKMNEADMVLREIGSKNTCKISNEMFYKIDTSHLSKHILLEGEQYKLYLKTVKALNKFIDTSCNQYRFMEMEFEGSIATVYLRKKWHEYNKETAPKFSFSYNTKTTQKSILKAIEDGLLK
;
A
#
# COMPACT_ATOMS: atom_id res chain seq x y z
N MET A 1 2.95 16.75 -0.18
CA MET A 1 3.03 15.61 0.75
C MET A 1 3.82 14.53 0.07
N GLU A 2 4.98 14.23 0.62
CA GLU A 2 5.83 13.15 0.15
C GLU A 2 5.19 11.80 0.52
N ASP A 3 5.54 10.73 -0.20
CA ASP A 3 4.95 9.41 0.05
C ASP A 3 5.18 8.94 1.50
N LYS A 4 6.35 9.26 2.04
CA LYS A 4 6.71 9.02 3.44
C LYS A 4 5.73 9.66 4.42
N GLU A 5 5.53 10.97 4.32
CA GLU A 5 4.62 11.72 5.19
C GLU A 5 3.20 11.16 5.11
N ARG A 6 2.73 10.85 3.89
CA ARG A 6 1.41 10.28 3.65
C ARG A 6 1.26 8.91 4.32
N ILE A 7 2.19 8.00 4.07
CA ILE A 7 2.16 6.63 4.59
C ILE A 7 2.24 6.65 6.11
N LEU A 8 3.19 7.40 6.67
CA LEU A 8 3.36 7.49 8.11
C LEU A 8 2.13 8.12 8.79
N THR A 9 1.55 9.17 8.22
CA THR A 9 0.33 9.80 8.76
C THR A 9 -0.82 8.78 8.83
N HIS A 10 -1.00 7.95 7.81
CA HIS A 10 -2.02 6.90 7.81
C HIS A 10 -1.72 5.78 8.84
N ILE A 11 -0.46 5.36 8.97
CA ILE A 11 -0.03 4.40 9.99
C ILE A 11 -0.36 4.95 11.37
N PHE A 12 0.13 6.15 11.69
CA PHE A 12 -0.12 6.78 12.99
C PHE A 12 -1.62 6.98 13.26
N SER A 13 -2.39 7.53 12.32
CA SER A 13 -3.83 7.72 12.54
C SER A 13 -4.64 6.42 12.66
N THR A 14 -4.15 5.30 12.12
CA THR A 14 -4.81 3.99 12.25
C THR A 14 -4.48 3.33 13.59
N PHE A 15 -3.21 3.38 14.01
CA PHE A 15 -2.75 2.66 15.20
C PHE A 15 -2.84 3.48 16.48
N TYR A 16 -2.59 4.79 16.43
CA TYR A 16 -2.56 5.65 17.61
C TYR A 16 -3.91 5.69 18.37
N PRO A 17 -5.08 5.82 17.72
CA PRO A 17 -6.36 5.76 18.43
C PRO A 17 -6.63 4.39 19.05
N ARG A 18 -6.19 3.30 18.41
CA ARG A 18 -6.32 1.95 18.96
C ARG A 18 -5.50 1.81 20.24
N TYR A 19 -4.30 2.37 20.25
CA TYR A 19 -3.43 2.39 21.43
C TYR A 19 -4.02 3.24 22.58
N LEU A 20 -4.60 4.41 22.27
CA LEU A 20 -5.17 5.29 23.30
C LEU A 20 -6.50 4.79 23.88
N LEU A 21 -7.35 4.14 23.07
CA LEU A 21 -8.71 3.79 23.44
C LEU A 21 -8.85 2.34 23.94
N CYS A 22 -7.92 1.45 23.63
CA CYS A 22 -7.91 0.09 24.15
C CYS A 22 -6.95 -0.03 25.35
N MET A 23 -7.50 -0.33 26.53
CA MET A 23 -6.80 -0.91 27.69
C MET A 23 -6.35 -2.36 27.42
N ASP A 24 -6.00 -2.66 26.17
CA ASP A 24 -5.73 -3.99 25.70
C ASP A 24 -4.23 -4.06 25.41
N ASN A 25 -3.51 -4.83 26.23
CA ASN A 25 -2.05 -5.03 26.18
C ASN A 25 -1.57 -5.73 24.89
N ARG A 26 -2.40 -5.76 23.84
CA ARG A 26 -2.10 -6.26 22.51
C ARG A 26 -1.17 -5.28 21.80
N MET A 27 0.09 -5.30 22.23
CA MET A 27 1.26 -5.04 21.39
C MET A 27 1.36 -6.05 20.22
N ASP A 28 0.30 -6.77 19.84
CA ASP A 28 0.21 -7.65 18.67
C ASP A 28 0.51 -6.93 17.33
N LEU A 29 0.53 -5.60 17.35
CA LEU A 29 1.01 -4.72 16.27
C LEU A 29 2.53 -4.80 16.06
N ILE A 30 3.23 -5.43 16.99
CA ILE A 30 4.66 -5.61 17.06
C ILE A 30 4.89 -7.14 17.15
N LYS A 31 5.10 -7.77 16.00
CA LYS A 31 5.44 -9.20 15.96
C LYS A 31 6.92 -9.38 16.33
N ASN A 32 7.21 -10.47 17.07
CA ASN A 32 8.56 -10.83 17.49
C ASN A 32 9.56 -10.85 16.31
N LEU A 33 10.82 -10.50 16.60
CA LEU A 33 11.96 -10.37 15.67
C LEU A 33 12.16 -11.56 14.70
N SER A 34 11.72 -12.74 15.11
CA SER A 34 11.80 -13.98 14.33
C SER A 34 10.88 -14.02 13.10
N GLU A 35 9.88 -13.14 13.00
CA GLU A 35 8.92 -13.10 11.88
C GLU A 35 9.18 -11.98 10.85
N ILE A 36 10.26 -11.20 11.02
CA ILE A 36 10.61 -10.13 10.07
C ILE A 36 11.27 -10.73 8.82
N ASN A 37 10.67 -10.48 7.66
CA ASN A 37 11.15 -10.91 6.35
C ASN A 37 11.46 -9.70 5.45
N VAL A 38 12.21 -9.97 4.37
CA VAL A 38 12.44 -8.98 3.30
C VAL A 38 11.09 -8.55 2.71
N GLY A 39 10.91 -7.24 2.56
CA GLY A 39 9.68 -6.60 2.11
C GLY A 39 8.76 -6.14 3.24
N ASP A 40 8.98 -6.58 4.48
CA ASP A 40 8.20 -6.12 5.62
C ASP A 40 8.51 -4.67 5.97
N LEU A 41 7.49 -3.94 6.42
CA LEU A 41 7.63 -2.61 6.98
C LEU A 41 7.97 -2.73 8.47
N VAL A 42 9.06 -2.11 8.91
CA VAL A 42 9.55 -2.22 10.29
C VAL A 42 9.82 -0.85 10.92
N LEU A 43 9.77 -0.83 12.25
CA LEU A 43 10.18 0.27 13.13
C LEU A 43 11.50 -0.12 13.84
N ALA A 44 12.53 0.72 13.74
CA ALA A 44 13.75 0.65 14.54
C ALA A 44 13.59 1.51 15.80
N VAL A 45 13.84 0.93 16.98
CA VAL A 45 13.39 1.50 18.27
C VAL A 45 14.43 2.40 18.94
N THR A 46 15.70 2.04 18.85
CA THR A 46 16.79 2.64 19.65
C THR A 46 17.63 3.65 18.88
N SER A 47 17.48 3.71 17.54
CA SER A 47 18.01 4.80 16.72
C SER A 47 17.17 6.05 16.95
N GLY A 48 17.80 7.19 17.28
CA GLY A 48 17.11 8.49 17.32
C GLY A 48 16.33 8.78 16.03
N ILE A 49 15.44 9.78 16.04
CA ILE A 49 14.58 10.09 14.89
C ILE A 49 15.45 10.33 13.64
N HIS A 50 15.43 9.39 12.71
CA HIS A 50 16.13 9.42 11.44
C HIS A 50 15.15 9.04 10.34
N GLU A 51 15.47 9.43 9.12
CA GLU A 51 14.78 8.99 7.90
C GLU A 51 14.54 7.48 7.77
N PHE A 52 15.34 6.62 8.39
CA PHE A 52 15.20 5.14 8.34
C PHE A 52 14.59 4.54 9.60
N THR A 53 14.12 5.35 10.55
CA THR A 53 13.43 4.85 11.76
C THR A 53 12.25 3.95 11.40
N ILE A 54 11.55 4.25 10.30
CA ILE A 54 10.55 3.36 9.71
C ILE A 54 10.93 3.14 8.25
N GLY A 55 11.02 1.88 7.83
CA GLY A 55 11.45 1.52 6.48
C GLY A 55 11.10 0.09 6.10
N TYR A 56 11.30 -0.22 4.83
CA TYR A 56 11.11 -1.57 4.30
C TYR A 56 12.40 -2.37 4.40
N VAL A 57 12.33 -3.59 4.92
CA VAL A 57 13.49 -4.49 4.98
C VAL A 57 13.87 -4.90 3.56
N VAL A 58 15.10 -4.57 3.14
CA VAL A 58 15.65 -5.03 1.86
C VAL A 58 16.67 -6.16 2.03
N ASP A 59 17.31 -6.23 3.19
CA ASP A 59 18.20 -7.33 3.56
C ASP A 59 18.20 -7.54 5.08
N LYS A 60 18.38 -8.79 5.52
CA LYS A 60 18.37 -9.20 6.93
C LYS A 60 19.63 -10.02 7.20
N MET A 61 20.60 -9.42 7.89
CA MET A 61 21.85 -10.09 8.29
C MET A 61 21.62 -10.94 9.53
N ASN A 62 20.96 -10.36 10.55
CA ASN A 62 20.51 -11.06 11.75
C ASN A 62 19.32 -10.30 12.36
N GLU A 63 18.92 -10.62 13.59
CA GLU A 63 17.77 -9.98 14.25
C GLU A 63 18.03 -8.53 14.66
N ALA A 64 19.28 -8.13 14.88
CA ALA A 64 19.67 -6.79 15.31
C ALA A 64 20.32 -5.94 14.20
N ASP A 65 20.57 -6.54 13.03
CA ASP A 65 21.21 -5.91 11.88
C ASP A 65 20.39 -6.12 10.60
N MET A 66 19.82 -5.03 10.08
CA MET A 66 19.00 -5.04 8.85
C MET A 66 19.39 -3.90 7.93
N VAL A 67 19.18 -4.07 6.63
CA VAL A 67 19.23 -2.97 5.66
C VAL A 67 17.80 -2.53 5.37
N LEU A 68 17.53 -1.26 5.62
CA LEU A 68 16.22 -0.66 5.40
C LEU A 68 16.24 0.25 4.19
N ARG A 69 15.18 0.20 3.39
CA ARG A 69 14.86 1.20 2.37
C ARG A 69 13.90 2.22 2.95
N GLU A 70 14.21 3.48 2.71
CA GLU A 70 13.33 4.60 3.07
C GLU A 70 12.03 4.58 2.26
N ILE A 71 10.91 4.89 2.91
CA ILE A 71 9.60 5.05 2.26
C ILE A 71 9.63 6.23 1.28
N GLY A 72 9.14 6.02 0.07
CA GLY A 72 9.10 6.98 -1.04
C GLY A 72 10.41 7.11 -1.80
N SER A 73 11.46 6.38 -1.40
CA SER A 73 12.82 6.55 -1.91
C SER A 73 13.46 5.20 -2.27
N LYS A 74 14.55 5.28 -3.04
CA LYS A 74 15.45 4.14 -3.31
C LYS A 74 16.65 4.10 -2.37
N ASN A 75 16.77 5.10 -1.48
CA ASN A 75 17.85 5.17 -0.50
C ASN A 75 17.74 4.00 0.47
N THR A 76 18.88 3.41 0.80
CA THR A 76 19.00 2.31 1.76
C THR A 76 20.01 2.65 2.82
N CYS A 77 19.78 2.22 4.06
CA CYS A 77 20.71 2.36 5.16
C CYS A 77 20.84 1.05 5.92
N LYS A 78 22.06 0.68 6.29
CA LYS A 78 22.30 -0.40 7.24
C LYS A 78 22.07 0.13 8.65
N ILE A 79 21.14 -0.51 9.33
CA ILE A 79 20.77 -0.24 10.71
C ILE A 79 21.25 -1.42 11.56
N SER A 80 22.03 -1.13 12.59
CA SER A 80 22.78 -2.13 13.35
C SER A 80 22.66 -1.92 14.85
N ASN A 81 22.73 -3.02 15.61
CA ASN A 81 22.51 -3.04 17.06
C ASN A 81 21.15 -2.48 17.48
N GLU A 82 20.12 -2.72 16.68
CA GLU A 82 18.78 -2.17 16.89
C GLU A 82 17.76 -3.26 17.18
N MET A 83 16.75 -2.91 17.98
CA MET A 83 15.55 -3.74 18.07
C MET A 83 14.56 -3.30 16.98
N PHE A 84 14.12 -4.27 16.17
CA PHE A 84 13.15 -4.04 15.11
C PHE A 84 11.80 -4.63 15.46
N TYR A 85 10.76 -3.90 15.08
CA TYR A 85 9.38 -4.36 15.19
C TYR A 85 8.68 -4.30 13.84
N LYS A 86 8.07 -5.41 13.45
CA LYS A 86 7.22 -5.46 12.25
C LYS A 86 5.96 -4.66 12.49
N ILE A 87 5.67 -3.72 11.59
CA ILE A 87 4.40 -3.00 11.56
C ILE A 87 3.37 -3.89 10.84
N ASP A 88 2.29 -4.26 11.53
CA ASP A 88 1.22 -5.03 10.91
C ASP A 88 0.42 -4.17 9.92
N THR A 89 0.68 -4.34 8.62
CA THR A 89 -0.03 -3.61 7.57
C THR A 89 -1.36 -4.26 7.15
N SER A 90 -1.77 -5.39 7.75
CA SER A 90 -3.00 -6.10 7.38
C SER A 90 -4.27 -5.26 7.57
N HIS A 91 -4.22 -4.34 8.53
CA HIS A 91 -5.31 -3.40 8.82
C HIS A 91 -5.26 -2.12 7.98
N LEU A 92 -4.21 -1.91 7.20
CA LEU A 92 -4.09 -0.76 6.31
C LEU A 92 -4.69 -1.12 4.95
N SER A 93 -5.37 -0.14 4.35
CA SER A 93 -5.80 -0.31 2.97
C SER A 93 -4.57 -0.38 2.06
N LYS A 94 -4.48 -1.39 1.18
CA LYS A 94 -3.31 -1.63 0.30
C LYS A 94 -2.84 -0.40 -0.47
N HIS A 95 -3.77 0.45 -0.92
CA HIS A 95 -3.45 1.66 -1.68
C HIS A 95 -2.65 2.70 -0.87
N ILE A 96 -2.69 2.64 0.47
CA ILE A 96 -1.92 3.51 1.35
C ILE A 96 -0.43 3.26 1.15
N LEU A 97 -0.02 2.01 0.99
CA LEU A 97 1.40 1.62 0.88
C LEU A 97 2.00 1.83 -0.51
N LEU A 98 1.21 2.27 -1.50
CA LEU A 98 1.74 2.54 -2.83
C LEU A 98 2.68 3.74 -2.81
N GLU A 99 3.76 3.68 -3.57
CA GLU A 99 4.78 4.73 -3.62
C GLU A 99 4.96 5.25 -5.07
N GLY A 100 5.38 6.49 -5.22
CA GLY A 100 5.81 7.11 -6.48
C GLY A 100 4.79 6.98 -7.62
N GLU A 101 5.21 6.28 -8.67
CA GLU A 101 4.40 6.09 -9.89
C GLU A 101 3.14 5.27 -9.64
N GLN A 102 3.19 4.25 -8.78
CA GLN A 102 2.05 3.40 -8.48
C GLN A 102 0.94 4.20 -7.81
N TYR A 103 1.29 5.06 -6.84
CA TYR A 103 0.32 5.93 -6.18
C TYR A 103 -0.28 6.96 -7.15
N LYS A 104 0.54 7.56 -8.01
CA LYS A 104 0.06 8.49 -9.06
C LYS A 104 -0.89 7.79 -10.03
N LEU A 105 -0.60 6.55 -10.42
CA LEU A 105 -1.46 5.77 -11.29
C LEU A 105 -2.76 5.39 -10.60
N TYR A 106 -2.71 4.99 -9.33
CA TYR A 106 -3.88 4.73 -8.51
C TYR A 106 -4.84 5.95 -8.51
N LEU A 107 -4.33 7.15 -8.22
CA LEU A 107 -5.15 8.37 -8.23
C LEU A 107 -5.76 8.67 -9.60
N LYS A 108 -5.01 8.47 -10.69
CA LYS A 108 -5.53 8.63 -12.06
C LYS A 108 -6.64 7.61 -12.36
N THR A 109 -6.46 6.38 -11.91
CA THR A 109 -7.38 5.27 -12.15
C THR A 109 -8.69 5.47 -11.39
N VAL A 110 -8.62 5.83 -10.10
CA VAL A 110 -9.83 6.14 -9.31
C VAL A 110 -10.60 7.31 -9.93
N LYS A 111 -9.91 8.38 -10.36
CA LYS A 111 -10.56 9.51 -11.06
C LYS A 111 -11.23 9.10 -12.38
N ALA A 112 -10.53 8.32 -13.20
CA ALA A 112 -11.05 7.82 -14.47
C ALA A 112 -12.27 6.92 -14.24
N LEU A 113 -12.18 6.00 -13.28
CA LEU A 113 -13.25 5.08 -12.96
C LEU A 113 -14.48 5.80 -12.41
N ASN A 114 -14.32 6.75 -11.48
CA ASN A 114 -15.44 7.53 -10.97
C ASN A 114 -16.15 8.28 -12.11
N LYS A 115 -15.38 8.89 -13.02
CA LYS A 115 -15.95 9.52 -14.21
C LYS A 115 -16.76 8.54 -15.06
N PHE A 116 -16.22 7.35 -15.33
CA PHE A 116 -16.92 6.31 -16.09
C PHE A 116 -18.18 5.81 -15.39
N ILE A 117 -18.12 5.61 -14.06
CA ILE A 117 -19.26 5.17 -13.26
C ILE A 117 -20.38 6.22 -13.29
N ASP A 118 -20.03 7.50 -13.15
CA ASP A 118 -20.98 8.61 -13.17
C ASP A 118 -21.64 8.80 -14.54
N THR A 119 -20.90 8.58 -15.64
CA THR A 119 -21.42 8.80 -16.99
C THR A 119 -22.10 7.58 -17.61
N SER A 120 -21.59 6.39 -17.34
CA SER A 120 -21.86 5.22 -18.18
C SER A 120 -22.39 4.01 -17.41
N CYS A 121 -22.02 3.85 -16.13
CA CYS A 121 -22.43 2.66 -15.39
C CYS A 121 -22.36 2.83 -13.85
N ASN A 122 -23.49 3.16 -13.23
CA ASN A 122 -23.60 3.28 -11.76
C ASN A 122 -23.71 1.92 -11.02
N GLN A 123 -23.22 0.84 -11.63
CA GLN A 123 -23.31 -0.52 -11.08
C GLN A 123 -22.02 -0.98 -10.40
N TYR A 124 -20.90 -0.29 -10.61
CA TYR A 124 -19.60 -0.72 -10.09
C TYR A 124 -19.09 0.23 -9.01
N ARG A 125 -18.28 -0.30 -8.10
CA ARG A 125 -17.49 0.46 -7.13
C ARG A 125 -16.05 -0.02 -7.17
N PHE A 126 -15.11 0.91 -7.06
CA PHE A 126 -13.71 0.60 -6.88
C PHE A 126 -13.50 -0.13 -5.54
N MET A 127 -12.67 -1.17 -5.55
CA MET A 127 -12.28 -1.89 -4.32
C MET A 127 -10.78 -1.81 -4.08
N GLU A 128 -9.98 -2.37 -4.99
CA GLU A 128 -8.53 -2.41 -4.84
C GLU A 128 -7.82 -2.43 -6.19
N MET A 129 -6.53 -2.16 -6.16
CA MET A 129 -5.64 -2.16 -7.32
C MET A 129 -4.34 -2.85 -6.92
N GLU A 130 -3.88 -3.76 -7.76
CA GLU A 130 -2.66 -4.53 -7.56
C GLU A 130 -1.69 -4.29 -8.71
N PHE A 131 -0.41 -4.35 -8.39
CA PHE A 131 0.68 -4.03 -9.31
C PHE A 131 1.62 -5.23 -9.38
N GLU A 132 1.76 -5.77 -10.58
CA GLU A 132 2.70 -6.86 -10.87
C GLU A 132 3.62 -6.39 -12.00
N GLY A 133 4.83 -5.96 -11.64
CA GLY A 133 5.78 -5.34 -12.56
C GLY A 133 5.18 -4.10 -13.24
N SER A 134 4.95 -4.17 -14.56
CA SER A 134 4.36 -3.10 -15.37
C SER A 134 2.89 -3.32 -15.71
N ILE A 135 2.22 -4.23 -14.99
CA ILE A 135 0.79 -4.55 -15.16
C ILE A 135 0.05 -4.11 -13.92
N ALA A 136 -1.00 -3.33 -14.11
CA ALA A 136 -1.93 -2.94 -13.07
C ALA A 136 -3.24 -3.69 -13.24
N THR A 137 -3.70 -4.35 -12.18
CA THR A 137 -4.99 -5.03 -12.13
C THR A 137 -5.92 -4.29 -11.18
N VAL A 138 -7.09 -3.92 -11.66
CA VAL A 138 -8.10 -3.18 -10.90
C VAL A 138 -9.26 -4.11 -10.60
N TYR A 139 -9.63 -4.19 -9.33
CA TYR A 139 -10.74 -5.00 -8.85
C TYR A 139 -11.90 -4.10 -8.48
N LEU A 140 -13.08 -4.51 -8.93
CA LEU A 140 -14.32 -3.80 -8.77
C LEU A 140 -15.36 -4.67 -8.07
N ARG A 141 -16.33 -4.03 -7.43
CA ARG A 141 -17.49 -4.70 -6.85
C ARG A 141 -18.76 -4.22 -7.53
N LYS A 142 -19.64 -5.16 -7.88
CA LYS A 142 -21.00 -4.82 -8.28
C LYS A 142 -21.77 -4.25 -7.08
N LYS A 143 -22.59 -3.23 -7.31
CA LYS A 143 -23.42 -2.63 -6.28
C LYS A 143 -24.34 -3.71 -5.70
N TRP A 144 -24.50 -3.69 -4.38
CA TRP A 144 -25.33 -4.65 -3.63
C TRP A 144 -24.85 -6.11 -3.65
N HIS A 145 -23.65 -6.38 -4.15
CA HIS A 145 -22.99 -7.68 -4.02
C HIS A 145 -21.84 -7.61 -3.02
N GLU A 146 -21.60 -8.73 -2.34
CA GLU A 146 -20.40 -8.91 -1.53
C GLU A 146 -19.15 -8.91 -2.41
N TYR A 147 -18.05 -8.41 -1.84
CA TYR A 147 -16.77 -8.43 -2.53
C TYR A 147 -16.07 -9.76 -2.27
N ASN A 148 -15.85 -10.54 -3.33
CA ASN A 148 -14.92 -11.64 -3.32
C ASN A 148 -13.93 -11.43 -4.46
N LYS A 149 -12.64 -11.34 -4.14
CA LYS A 149 -11.57 -11.04 -5.09
C LYS A 149 -11.47 -12.04 -6.25
N GLU A 150 -11.82 -13.32 -6.01
CA GLU A 150 -11.75 -14.37 -7.02
C GLU A 150 -12.81 -14.21 -8.11
N THR A 151 -14.02 -13.77 -7.72
CA THR A 151 -15.18 -13.62 -8.60
C THR A 151 -15.48 -12.18 -8.98
N ALA A 152 -14.74 -11.23 -8.39
CA ALA A 152 -14.90 -9.80 -8.64
C ALA A 152 -14.61 -9.46 -10.11
N PRO A 153 -15.44 -8.61 -10.73
CA PRO A 153 -15.09 -7.97 -11.99
C PRO A 153 -13.73 -7.27 -11.86
N LYS A 154 -12.83 -7.60 -12.77
CA LYS A 154 -11.49 -7.04 -12.80
C LYS A 154 -11.04 -6.80 -14.22
N PHE A 155 -10.20 -5.80 -14.40
CA PHE A 155 -9.54 -5.53 -15.67
C PHE A 155 -8.08 -5.20 -15.40
N SER A 156 -7.23 -5.54 -16.35
CA SER A 156 -5.79 -5.33 -16.25
C SER A 156 -5.30 -4.52 -17.44
N PHE A 157 -4.35 -3.64 -17.20
CA PHE A 157 -3.71 -2.86 -18.25
C PHE A 157 -2.23 -2.66 -17.95
N SER A 158 -1.43 -2.57 -19.02
CA SER A 158 -0.03 -2.19 -18.89
C SER A 158 0.09 -0.70 -18.64
N TYR A 159 0.99 -0.32 -17.74
CA TYR A 159 1.23 1.08 -17.41
C TYR A 159 2.70 1.45 -17.49
N ASN A 160 2.94 2.74 -17.70
CA ASN A 160 4.23 3.39 -17.67
C ASN A 160 4.05 4.85 -17.22
N THR A 161 5.15 5.61 -17.18
CA THR A 161 5.16 7.05 -16.85
C THR A 161 4.22 7.90 -17.71
N LYS A 162 3.95 7.47 -18.96
CA LYS A 162 3.13 8.16 -19.94
C LYS A 162 1.66 7.73 -19.91
N THR A 163 1.25 6.83 -19.02
CA THR A 163 -0.14 6.40 -18.93
C THR A 163 -1.06 7.57 -18.59
N THR A 164 -2.02 7.82 -19.48
CA THR A 164 -2.97 8.94 -19.39
C THR A 164 -4.31 8.47 -18.84
N GLN A 165 -5.12 9.40 -18.34
CA GLN A 165 -6.49 9.06 -17.92
C GLN A 165 -7.34 8.55 -19.08
N LYS A 166 -7.12 9.03 -20.31
CA LYS A 166 -7.84 8.57 -21.51
C LYS A 166 -7.53 7.11 -21.83
N SER A 167 -6.25 6.70 -21.74
CA SER A 167 -5.89 5.29 -21.95
C SER A 167 -6.48 4.37 -20.88
N ILE A 168 -6.58 4.85 -19.64
CA ILE A 168 -7.22 4.09 -18.55
C ILE A 168 -8.73 3.96 -18.79
N LEU A 169 -9.41 5.04 -19.20
CA LEU A 169 -10.83 5.00 -19.55
C LEU A 169 -11.11 3.97 -20.65
N LYS A 170 -10.30 3.96 -21.70
CA LYS A 170 -10.43 2.97 -22.77
C LYS A 170 -10.23 1.53 -22.25
N ALA A 171 -9.25 1.31 -21.37
CA ALA A 171 -9.04 0.01 -20.75
C ALA A 171 -10.21 -0.44 -19.85
N ILE A 172 -10.87 0.51 -19.18
CA ILE A 172 -12.09 0.27 -18.40
C ILE A 172 -13.23 -0.18 -19.33
N GLU A 173 -13.46 0.56 -20.41
CA GLU A 173 -14.50 0.25 -21.40
C GLU A 173 -14.26 -1.14 -22.03
N ASP A 174 -13.06 -1.40 -22.51
CA ASP A 174 -12.68 -2.68 -23.14
C ASP A 174 -12.74 -3.88 -22.17
N GLY A 175 -12.56 -3.64 -20.88
CA GLY A 175 -12.54 -4.67 -19.83
C GLY A 175 -13.91 -4.97 -19.21
N LEU A 176 -14.82 -3.98 -19.15
CA LEU A 176 -16.11 -4.10 -18.48
C LEU A 176 -17.32 -4.22 -19.41
N LEU A 177 -17.20 -3.77 -20.68
CA LEU A 177 -18.29 -3.81 -21.66
C LEU A 177 -18.18 -5.01 -22.62
N LYS A 178 -17.29 -5.97 -22.34
CA LYS A 178 -17.30 -7.30 -22.97
C LYS A 178 -18.29 -8.21 -22.26
#